data_AF-F7KYP5-F1
#
_entry.id   AF-F7KYP5-F1
#
_cell.length_a   1.000
_cell.length_b   1.000
_cell.length_c   1.000
_cell.angle_alpha   90.00
_cell.angle_beta   90.00
_cell.angle_gamma   90.00
#
_symmetry.space_group_name_H-M   'P 1'
#
loop_
_entity.id
_entity.type
_entity.pdbx_description
1 polymer ?
#
loop_
_entity_poly.entity_id
_entity_poly.type
_entity_poly.pdbx_seq_one_letter_code
_entity_poly.pdbx_strand_id
1 'polypeptide(L)'
;MELLEKDEEYIISLVKEGKKVEAIVFVKDKTGMTLKESKDYTDKLILEKNIETNKESTCKWGCVYDEKLNAFIPNLARQKKYQKYS
;
A
#
# COMPACT_ATOMS: atom_id res chain seq x y z
N MET A 1 -9.75 -21.93 11.92
CA MET A 1 -10.24 -21.88 10.53
C MET A 1 -9.03 -21.88 9.64
N GLU A 2 -8.97 -22.79 8.68
CA GLU A 2 -7.86 -22.91 7.73
C GLU A 2 -8.20 -22.10 6.48
N LEU A 3 -7.29 -21.23 6.06
CA LEU A 3 -7.37 -20.64 4.72
C LEU A 3 -6.98 -21.72 3.72
N LEU A 4 -7.81 -21.94 2.71
CA LEU A 4 -7.44 -22.82 1.61
C LEU A 4 -6.50 -22.08 0.66
N GLU A 5 -5.60 -22.81 -0.02
CA GLU A 5 -4.75 -22.26 -1.09
C GLU A 5 -5.55 -21.47 -2.13
N LYS A 6 -6.79 -21.89 -2.39
CA LYS A 6 -7.71 -21.23 -3.32
C LYS A 6 -8.13 -19.84 -2.87
N ASP A 7 -8.24 -19.63 -1.56
CA ASP A 7 -8.57 -18.32 -0.98
C ASP A 7 -7.34 -17.39 -1.05
N GLU A 8 -6.13 -17.92 -0.91
CA GLU A 8 -4.88 -17.16 -1.05
C GLU A 8 -4.67 -16.68 -2.50
N GLU A 9 -4.90 -17.53 -3.49
CA GLU A 9 -4.84 -17.17 -4.91
C GLU A 9 -5.85 -16.06 -5.26
N TYR A 10 -7.04 -16.10 -4.65
CA TYR A 10 -8.06 -15.09 -4.83
C TYR A 10 -7.64 -13.73 -4.23
N ILE A 11 -7.08 -13.74 -3.02
CA ILE A 11 -6.53 -12.54 -2.36
C ILE A 11 -5.43 -11.90 -3.23
N ILE A 12 -4.51 -12.71 -3.76
CA ILE A 12 -3.42 -12.26 -4.63
C ILE A 12 -3.98 -11.58 -5.89
N SER A 13 -5.04 -12.14 -6.47
CA SER A 13 -5.69 -11.59 -7.66
C SER A 13 -6.32 -10.22 -7.38
N LEU A 14 -7.05 -10.07 -6.26
CA LEU A 14 -7.61 -8.79 -5.82
C LEU A 14 -6.53 -7.73 -5.59
N VAL A 15 -5.41 -8.12 -4.98
CA VAL A 15 -4.29 -7.21 -4.74
C VAL A 15 -3.65 -6.75 -6.04
N LYS A 16 -3.49 -7.64 -7.03
CA LYS A 16 -2.98 -7.29 -8.37
C LYS A 16 -3.90 -6.32 -9.12
N GLU A 17 -5.21 -6.46 -8.92
CA GLU A 17 -6.21 -5.50 -9.45
C GLU A 17 -6.21 -4.14 -8.71
N GLY A 18 -5.44 -4.00 -7.62
CA GLY A 18 -5.40 -2.78 -6.80
C GLY A 18 -6.51 -2.69 -5.75
N LYS A 19 -7.37 -3.73 -5.63
CA LYS A 19 -8.50 -3.79 -4.69
C LYS A 19 -8.08 -4.28 -3.30
N LYS A 20 -7.12 -3.58 -2.69
CA LYS A 20 -6.54 -3.96 -1.38
C LYS A 20 -7.57 -4.00 -0.25
N VAL A 21 -8.56 -3.10 -0.27
CA VAL A 21 -9.60 -3.02 0.77
C VAL A 21 -10.51 -4.25 0.72
N GLU A 22 -10.89 -4.69 -0.48
CA GLU A 22 -11.72 -5.90 -0.65
C GLU A 22 -10.99 -7.16 -0.20
N ALA A 23 -9.68 -7.27 -0.48
CA ALA A 23 -8.85 -8.36 0.01
C ALA A 23 -8.83 -8.46 1.54
N ILE A 24 -8.72 -7.32 2.23
CA ILE A 24 -8.72 -7.26 3.71
C ILE A 24 -10.08 -7.68 4.27
N VAL A 25 -11.18 -7.20 3.67
CA VAL A 25 -12.55 -7.59 4.07
C VAL A 25 -12.77 -9.08 3.89
N PHE A 26 -12.33 -9.65 2.78
CA PHE A 26 -12.46 -11.08 2.50
C PHE A 26 -11.73 -11.94 3.56
N VAL A 27 -10.49 -11.59 3.92
CA VAL A 27 -9.74 -12.27 4.98
C VAL A 27 -10.47 -12.15 6.32
N LYS A 28 -10.97 -10.95 6.64
CA LYS A 28 -11.71 -10.72 7.88
C LYS A 28 -12.97 -11.59 7.97
N ASP A 29 -13.74 -11.67 6.90
CA ASP A 29 -15.00 -12.42 6.86
C ASP A 29 -14.77 -13.95 6.89
N LYS A 30 -13.70 -14.42 6.25
CA LYS A 30 -13.31 -15.83 6.24
C LYS A 30 -12.75 -16.32 7.57
N THR A 31 -11.85 -15.55 8.18
CA THR A 31 -11.09 -15.99 9.35
C THR A 31 -11.66 -15.43 10.66
N GLY A 32 -12.56 -14.45 10.59
CA GLY A 32 -13.12 -13.76 11.76
C GLY A 32 -12.11 -12.87 12.51
N MET A 33 -10.99 -12.54 11.87
CA MET A 33 -9.88 -11.78 12.46
C MET A 33 -10.23 -10.30 12.68
N THR A 34 -9.41 -9.61 13.46
CA THR A 34 -9.49 -8.15 13.56
C THR A 34 -8.92 -7.47 12.31
N LEU A 35 -9.40 -6.26 12.00
CA LEU A 35 -8.94 -5.47 10.84
C LEU A 35 -7.42 -5.32 10.76
N LYS A 36 -6.75 -5.22 11.92
CA LYS A 36 -5.30 -5.11 12.01
C LYS A 36 -4.62 -6.40 11.56
N GLU A 37 -5.07 -7.54 12.09
CA GLU A 37 -4.53 -8.86 11.73
C GLU A 37 -4.79 -9.18 10.25
N SER A 38 -5.98 -8.86 9.73
CA SER A 38 -6.31 -9.05 8.32
C SER A 38 -5.37 -8.25 7.41
N LYS A 39 -5.07 -7.01 7.79
CA LYS A 39 -4.11 -6.16 7.07
C LYS A 39 -2.70 -6.76 7.13
N ASP A 40 -2.22 -7.08 8.33
CA ASP A 40 -0.88 -7.64 8.54
C ASP A 40 -0.70 -8.96 7.78
N TYR A 41 -1.76 -9.78 7.66
CA TYR A 41 -1.76 -10.99 6.85
C TYR A 41 -1.67 -10.69 5.34
N THR A 42 -2.48 -9.77 4.82
CA THR A 42 -2.38 -9.37 3.41
C THR A 42 -1.01 -8.78 3.07
N ASP A 43 -0.42 -7.99 3.97
CA ASP A 43 0.91 -7.41 3.77
C ASP A 43 2.01 -8.49 3.72
N LYS A 44 1.90 -9.54 4.56
CA LYS A 44 2.79 -10.71 4.49
C LYS A 44 2.66 -11.47 3.17
N LEU A 45 1.44 -11.71 2.69
CA LEU A 45 1.21 -12.38 1.41
C LEU A 45 1.82 -11.59 0.23
N ILE A 46 1.71 -10.26 0.27
CA ILE A 46 2.30 -9.37 -0.75
C ILE A 46 3.82 -9.48 -0.75
N LEU A 47 4.44 -9.48 0.43
CA LEU A 47 5.88 -9.59 0.59
C LEU A 47 6.40 -10.95 0.10
N GLU A 48 5.74 -12.03 0.49
CA GLU A 48 6.16 -13.39 0.13
C GLU A 48 6.04 -13.65 -1.37
N LYS A 49 4.98 -13.13 -2.00
CA LYS A 49 4.73 -13.30 -3.43
C LYS A 49 5.38 -12.21 -4.30
N ASN A 50 6.12 -11.27 -3.71
CA ASN A 50 6.76 -10.12 -4.37
C ASN A 50 5.84 -9.43 -5.39
N ILE A 51 4.58 -9.19 -5.03
CA ILE A 51 3.59 -8.62 -5.95
C ILE A 51 3.92 -7.13 -6.12
N GLU A 52 4.47 -6.76 -7.27
CA GLU A 52 4.60 -5.36 -7.67
C GLU A 52 3.20 -4.76 -7.85
N THR A 53 2.72 -4.08 -6.81
CA THR A 53 1.55 -3.22 -6.98
C THR A 53 2.04 -1.99 -7.71
N ASN A 54 1.55 -1.75 -8.93
CA ASN A 54 1.71 -0.49 -9.65
C ASN A 54 1.11 0.62 -8.79
N LYS A 55 1.91 1.15 -7.87
CA LYS A 55 1.58 2.37 -7.13
C LYS A 55 1.74 3.48 -8.15
N GLU A 56 0.72 3.71 -8.97
CA GLU A 56 0.58 5.00 -9.62
C GLU A 56 0.40 6.01 -8.50
N SER A 57 1.50 6.64 -8.10
CA SER A 57 1.44 7.81 -7.23
C SER A 57 0.78 8.90 -8.07
N THR A 58 -0.54 8.98 -8.04
CA THR A 58 -1.26 10.16 -8.50
C THR A 58 -1.07 11.26 -7.45
N CYS A 59 0.19 11.55 -7.10
CA CYS A 59 0.54 12.73 -6.34
C CYS A 59 0.37 13.92 -7.30
N LYS A 60 -0.89 14.36 -7.42
CA LYS A 60 -1.30 15.57 -8.15
C LYS A 60 -0.57 16.83 -7.62
N TRP A 61 0.02 16.69 -6.44
CA TRP A 61 0.99 17.58 -5.84
C TRP A 61 2.33 16.85 -5.88
N GLY A 62 3.35 17.42 -6.53
CA GLY A 62 4.70 16.85 -6.57
C GLY A 62 5.33 16.77 -5.19
N CYS A 63 4.93 15.78 -4.40
CA CYS A 63 5.48 15.40 -3.12
C CYS A 63 5.90 13.95 -3.23
N VAL A 64 7.18 13.70 -2.99
CA VAL A 64 7.72 12.35 -2.79
C VAL A 64 7.71 12.13 -1.28
N TYR A 65 6.89 11.21 -0.82
CA TYR A 65 6.97 10.74 0.56
C TYR A 65 8.20 9.84 0.66
N ASP A 66 9.21 10.27 1.41
CA ASP A 66 10.41 9.47 1.63
C ASP A 66 10.25 8.68 2.94
N GLU A 67 9.97 7.38 2.82
CA GLU A 67 9.75 6.47 3.96
C GLU A 67 10.95 6.45 4.92
N LYS A 68 12.16 6.74 4.43
CA LYS A 68 13.38 6.79 5.25
C LYS A 68 13.44 7.99 6.18
N LEU A 69 12.79 9.10 5.82
CA LEU A 69 12.86 10.36 6.55
C LEU A 69 11.61 10.64 7.40
N ASN A 70 10.53 9.87 7.23
CA ASN A 70 9.21 10.13 7.84
C ASN A 70 8.76 11.60 7.71
N ALA A 71 9.18 12.26 6.62
CA ALA A 71 8.98 13.68 6.40
C ALA A 71 8.42 13.92 5.00
N PHE A 72 7.42 14.80 4.93
CA PHE A 72 6.86 15.26 3.67
C PHE A 72 7.81 16.28 3.03
N ILE A 73 8.40 15.98 1.87
CA ILE A 73 9.24 16.94 1.14
C ILE A 73 8.35 17.72 0.16
N PRO A 74 7.97 18.98 0.45
CA PRO A 74 7.33 19.83 -0.53
C PRO A 74 8.33 20.19 -1.64
N ASN A 75 7.88 20.01 -2.89
CA ASN A 75 8.53 20.31 -4.16
C ASN A 75 9.71 21.33 -4.09
N LEU A 76 10.94 20.83 -4.26
CA LEU A 76 12.22 21.56 -4.22
C LEU A 76 12.25 22.78 -5.18
N ALA A 77 11.45 22.74 -6.25
CA ALA A 77 11.31 23.84 -7.20
C ALA A 77 10.84 25.15 -6.54
N ARG A 78 10.07 25.07 -5.44
CA ARG A 78 9.59 26.24 -4.71
C ARG A 78 10.68 26.87 -3.83
N GLN A 79 11.61 26.07 -3.31
CA GLN A 79 12.70 26.54 -2.43
C GLN A 79 13.73 27.39 -3.18
N LYS A 80 14.09 27.03 -4.42
CA LYS A 80 15.01 27.83 -5.26
C LYS A 80 14.49 29.24 -5.59
N LYS A 81 13.17 29.45 -5.53
CA LYS A 81 12.56 30.76 -5.79
C LYS A 81 12.81 31.76 -4.65
N TYR A 82 13.01 31.29 -3.42
CA TYR A 82 13.28 32.15 -2.26
C TYR A 82 14.75 32.58 -2.14
N GLN A 83 15.70 31.77 -2.63
CA GLN A 83 17.14 32.14 -2.66
C GLN A 83 17.47 33.26 -3.66
N LYS A 84 16.57 33.58 -4.60
CA LYS A 84 16.76 34.70 -5.54
C LYS A 84 16.47 36.08 -4.93
N TYR A 85 15.89 36.14 -3.74
CA TYR A 85 15.49 37.38 -3.07
C TYR A 85 16.18 37.59 -1.72
N SER A 86 17.27 36.84 -1.44
CA SER A 86 18.09 36.97 -0.22
C SER A 86 19.41 37.66 -0.49
#